data_AF-A0A936Z3H4-F1
#
_entry.id   AF-A0A936Z3H4-F1
#
_cell.length_a   1.000
_cell.length_b   1.000
_cell.length_c   1.000
_cell.angle_alpha   90.00
_cell.angle_beta   90.00
_cell.angle_gamma   90.00
#
_symmetry.space_group_name_H-M   'P 1'
#
loop_
_entity.id
_entity.type
_entity.pdbx_description
1 polymer ?
#
loop_
_entity_poly.entity_id
_entity_poly.type
_entity_poly.pdbx_seq_one_letter_code
_entity_poly.pdbx_strand_id
1 'polypeptide(L)' 'MNDKVKTRVYLVEITGQAQPRLVRATFPHIAERHATAHMASARLPTQDELIECTVAGIKVEDAHEEARQAELPVT' A
#
# COMPACT_ATOMS: atom_id res chain seq x y z
N MET A 1 20.88 -7.65 13.21
CA MET A 1 20.24 -8.30 12.06
C MET A 1 19.53 -7.21 11.28
N ASN A 2 19.96 -6.93 10.05
CA ASN A 2 19.19 -6.07 9.14
C ASN A 2 17.97 -6.87 8.69
N ASP A 3 16.88 -6.80 9.44
CA ASP A 3 15.57 -7.18 8.91
C ASP A 3 15.28 -6.21 7.75
N LYS A 4 15.59 -6.63 6.52
CA LYS A 4 15.07 -5.97 5.33
C LYS A 4 13.56 -5.91 5.52
N VAL A 5 13.02 -4.71 5.72
CA VAL A 5 11.59 -4.52 5.96
C VAL A 5 10.85 -5.17 4.79
N LYS A 6 10.14 -6.27 5.08
CA LYS A 6 9.48 -7.06 4.04
C LYS A 6 8.28 -6.30 3.52
N THR A 7 8.30 -5.92 2.25
CA THR A 7 7.13 -5.34 1.57
C THR A 7 6.12 -6.42 1.21
N ARG A 8 4.83 -6.08 1.30
CA ARG A 8 3.69 -6.92 0.89
C ARG A 8 2.79 -6.13 -0.05
N VAL A 9 1.98 -6.82 -0.84
CA VAL A 9 0.93 -6.20 -1.65
C VAL A 9 -0.36 -6.15 -0.83
N TYR A 10 -0.93 -4.97 -0.72
CA TYR A 10 -2.19 -4.69 -0.05
C TYR A 10 -3.26 -4.36 -1.09
N LEU A 11 -4.48 -4.82 -0.85
CA LEU A 11 -5.66 -4.33 -1.54
C LEU A 11 -6.18 -3.11 -0.79
N VAL A 12 -6.31 -2.00 -1.50
CA VAL A 12 -6.79 -0.73 -0.96
C VAL A 12 -8.15 -0.44 -1.55
N GLU A 13 -9.17 -0.50 -0.70
CA GLU A 13 -10.54 -0.16 -1.04
C GLU A 13 -10.75 1.34 -0.74
N ILE A 14 -11.18 2.10 -1.75
CA ILE A 14 -11.39 3.55 -1.64
C ILE A 14 -12.87 3.82 -1.73
N THR A 15 -13.45 4.43 -0.69
CA THR A 15 -14.88 4.78 -0.68
C THR A 15 -15.22 5.69 -1.86
N GLY A 16 -16.24 5.31 -2.62
CA GLY A 16 -16.69 6.06 -3.80
C GLY A 16 -15.92 5.75 -5.10
N GLN A 17 -14.95 4.84 -5.07
CA GLN A 17 -14.34 4.31 -6.30
C GLN A 17 -14.84 2.90 -6.58
N ALA A 18 -15.13 2.64 -7.85
CA ALA A 18 -15.64 1.34 -8.31
C ALA A 18 -14.54 0.27 -8.38
N GLN A 19 -13.27 0.66 -8.44
CA GLN A 19 -12.15 -0.26 -8.55
C GLN A 19 -11.19 -0.07 -7.36
N PRO A 20 -10.74 -1.17 -6.72
CA PRO A 20 -9.71 -1.11 -5.71
C PRO A 20 -8.34 -0.84 -6.33
N ARG A 21 -7.34 -0.53 -5.50
CA ARG A 21 -5.94 -0.41 -5.90
C ARG A 21 -5.12 -1.54 -5.26
N LEU A 22 -4.06 -1.96 -5.94
CA LEU A 22 -3.05 -2.86 -5.37
C LEU A 22 -1.80 -2.07 -5.06
N VAL A 23 -1.40 -2.03 -3.79
CA VAL A 23 -0.26 -1.22 -3.34
C VAL A 23 0.75 -2.09 -2.61
N ARG A 24 1.98 -2.14 -3.11
CA ARG A 24 3.12 -2.73 -2.42
C ARG A 24 3.64 -1.76 -1.37
N ALA A 25 3.60 -2.16 -0.10
CA ALA A 25 4.05 -1.34 1.02
C ALA A 25 4.67 -2.21 2.13
N THR A 26 5.39 -1.59 3.05
CA THR A 26 5.91 -2.25 4.26
C THR A 26 4.81 -2.47 5.30
N PHE A 27 3.83 -1.58 5.38
CA PHE A 27 2.71 -1.61 6.32
C PHE A 27 1.39 -1.17 5.66
N PRO A 28 0.22 -1.62 6.15
CA PRO A 28 -1.08 -1.27 5.55
C PRO A 28 -1.37 0.23 5.57
N HIS A 29 -1.04 0.94 6.67
CA HIS A 29 -1.27 2.39 6.75
C HIS A 29 -0.44 3.20 5.73
N ILE A 30 0.67 2.67 5.24
CA ILE A 30 1.45 3.29 4.16
C ILE A 30 0.72 3.11 2.82
N ALA A 31 0.13 1.93 2.60
CA ALA A 31 -0.73 1.69 1.44
C ALA A 31 -1.99 2.58 1.45
N GLU A 32 -2.62 2.79 2.61
CA GLU A 32 -3.75 3.71 2.77
C GLU A 32 -3.37 5.15 2.45
N ARG A 33 -2.24 5.62 3.00
CA ARG A 33 -1.73 6.98 2.73
C ARG A 33 -1.39 7.18 1.26
N HIS A 34 -0.85 6.16 0.58
CA HIS A 34 -0.54 6.22 -0.85
C HIS A 34 -1.78 6.40 -1.72
N ALA A 35 -2.92 5.84 -1.31
CA ALA A 35 -4.18 6.06 -2.01
C ALA A 35 -4.71 7.50 -1.91
N THR A 36 -4.14 8.35 -1.03
CA THR A 36 -4.49 9.78 -0.86
C THR A 36 -5.98 10.06 -0.66
N ALA A 37 -6.73 9.07 -0.18
CA ALA A 37 -8.16 9.19 0.05
C ALA A 37 -8.47 9.18 1.55
N HIS A 38 -9.30 10.14 2.00
CA HIS A 38 -9.71 10.27 3.40
C HIS A 38 -10.52 9.08 3.93
N MET A 39 -10.95 8.16 3.06
CA MET A 39 -11.76 6.99 3.38
C MET A 39 -11.27 5.75 2.61
N ALA A 40 -9.96 5.45 2.75
CA ALA A 40 -9.35 4.21 2.25
C ALA A 40 -9.07 3.23 3.38
N SER A 41 -9.21 1.93 3.10
CA SER A 41 -8.80 0.84 3.98
C SER A 41 -7.90 -0.14 3.26
N ALA A 42 -6.75 -0.48 3.84
CA ALA A 42 -5.83 -1.46 3.27
C ALA A 42 -5.85 -2.78 4.04
N ARG A 43 -5.94 -3.90 3.30
CA ARG A 43 -5.85 -5.25 3.86
C ARG A 43 -5.02 -6.17 2.97
N LEU A 44 -4.63 -7.31 3.51
CA LEU A 44 -4.01 -8.36 2.69
C LEU A 44 -5.09 -9.01 1.83
N PRO A 45 -4.90 -9.07 0.51
CA PRO A 45 -5.84 -9.77 -0.35
C PRO A 45 -5.70 -11.29 -0.22
N THR A 46 -6.78 -12.00 -0.53
CA THR A 46 -6.75 -13.44 -0.83
C THR A 46 -6.14 -13.68 -2.22
N GLN A 47 -5.85 -14.94 -2.54
CA GLN A 47 -5.37 -15.28 -3.88
C GLN A 47 -6.41 -14.99 -4.96
N ASP A 48 -7.69 -15.26 -4.69
CA ASP A 48 -8.78 -15.04 -5.65
C ASP A 48 -8.95 -13.54 -5.95
N GLU A 49 -8.87 -12.68 -4.93
CA GLU A 49 -8.92 -11.22 -5.11
C GLU A 49 -7.75 -10.69 -5.95
N LEU A 50 -6.55 -11.27 -5.81
CA LEU A 50 -5.40 -10.93 -6.66
C LEU A 50 -5.63 -11.34 -8.12
N ILE A 51 -6.25 -12.50 -8.35
CA ILE A 51 -6.60 -12.98 -9.69
C ILE A 51 -7.66 -12.06 -10.30
N GLU A 52 -8.72 -11.72 -9.57
CA GLU A 52 -9.77 -10.79 -10.01
C GLU A 52 -9.18 -9.43 -10.40
N CYS A 53 -8.31 -8.87 -9.55
CA CYS A 53 -7.62 -7.61 -9.87
C CYS A 53 -6.77 -7.71 -11.14
N THR A 54 -6.08 -8.83 -11.33
CA THR A 54 -5.25 -9.07 -12.52
C THR A 54 -6.11 -9.15 -13.78
N VAL A 55 -7.24 -9.85 -13.73
CA VAL A 55 -8.21 -9.95 -14.83
C VAL A 55 -8.84 -8.59 -15.15
N ALA A 56 -9.10 -7.78 -14.12
CA ALA A 56 -9.59 -6.41 -14.26
C ALA A 56 -8.53 -5.42 -14.79
N GLY A 57 -7.28 -5.86 -14.97
CA GLY A 57 -6.17 -5.02 -15.45
C GLY A 57 -5.58 -4.07 -14.41
N ILE A 58 -5.88 -4.29 -13.12
CA ILE A 58 -5.37 -3.48 -12.01
C ILE A 58 -3.89 -3.82 -11.80
N LYS A 59 -3.04 -2.79 -11.80
CA LYS A 59 -1.59 -2.94 -11.62
C LYS A 59 -1.20 -2.71 -10.16
N VAL A 60 -0.10 -3.35 -9.76
CA VAL A 60 0.53 -3.09 -8.46
C VAL A 60 1.31 -1.80 -8.54
N GLU A 61 1.05 -0.91 -7.57
CA GLU A 61 1.74 0.35 -7.36
C GLU A 61 2.75 0.20 -6.22
N ASP A 62 3.88 0.89 -6.27
CA ASP A 62 4.89 0.86 -5.20
C ASP A 62 4.73 2.08 -4.28
N ALA A 63 4.35 1.84 -3.03
CA ALA A 63 4.36 2.86 -2.00
C ALA A 63 5.65 2.77 -1.20
N HIS A 64 6.52 3.76 -1.39
CA HIS A 64 7.69 3.95 -0.54
C HIS A 64 7.29 4.79 0.66
N GLU A 65 7.74 4.38 1.85
CA GLU A 65 7.83 5.30 2.96
C GLU A 65 8.91 6.32 2.56
N GLU A 66 8.52 7.57 2.28
CA GLU A 66 9.49 8.65 2.26
C GLU A 66 10.14 8.61 3.63
N ALA A 67 11.35 8.07 3.69
CA ALA A 67 12.18 8.12 4.88
C ALA A 67 12.37 9.62 5.16
N ARG A 68 11.49 10.19 5.99
CA ARG A 68 11.81 11.37 6.78
C ARG A 68 12.95 10.95 7.69
N GLN A 69 14.15 10.90 7.13
CA GLN A 69 15.34 11.39 7.81
C GLN A 69 15.06 12.87 8.06
N ALA A 70 14.25 13.14 9.08
CA ALA A 70 14.48 14.33 9.86
C ALA A 70 15.86 14.08 10.47
N GLU A 71 16.87 14.68 9.84
CA GLU A 71 18.11 15.06 10.50
C GLU A 71 17.69 15.71 11.82
N LEU A 72 17.75 14.94 12.92
CA LEU A 72 17.75 15.55 14.25
C LEU A 72 19.08 16.31 14.31
N PRO A 73 19.07 17.65 14.40
CA PRO A 73 20.30 18.33 14.79
C PRO A 73 20.61 17.85 16.21
N VAL A 74 21.69 17.10 16.34
CA VAL A 74 22.31 16.87 17.64
C VAL A 74 22.92 18.21 18.05
N THR A 75 22.24 18.92 18.94
CA THR A 75 22.79 20.00 19.76
C THR A 75 22.17 19.91 21.14
#